data_AF-K2IKS9-F1
#
_entry.id   AF-K2IKS9-F1
#
_cell.length_a   1.000
_cell.length_b   1.000
_cell.length_c   1.000
_cell.angle_alpha   90.00
_cell.angle_beta   90.00
_cell.angle_gamma   90.00
#
_symmetry.space_group_name_H-M   'P 1'
#
loop_
_entity.id
_entity.type
_entity.pdbx_description
1 polymer ?
#
loop_
_entity_poly.entity_id
_entity_poly.type
_entity_poly.pdbx_seq_one_letter_code
_entity_poly.pdbx_strand_id
1 'polypeptide(L)' 'MAEYKHGEMDTSVQEKTFAGFIKWSTWVAGAAIFALIFMAVFNS' A
#
# COMPACT_ATOMS: atom_id res chain seq x y z
N MET A 1 -15.48 -33.26 -3.52
CA MET A 1 -14.93 -32.16 -2.71
C MET A 1 -13.45 -32.09 -3.04
N ALA A 2 -12.99 -31.05 -3.73
CA ALA A 2 -11.56 -30.91 -4.02
C ALA A 2 -10.80 -30.88 -2.67
N GLU A 3 -9.80 -31.75 -2.54
CA GLU A 3 -9.06 -31.97 -1.29
C GLU A 3 -8.18 -30.73 -1.02
N TYR A 4 -8.74 -29.73 -0.36
CA TYR A 4 -8.02 -28.51 0.02
C TYR A 4 -7.05 -28.83 1.16
N LYS A 5 -5.74 -28.71 0.90
CA LYS A 5 -4.70 -28.77 1.92
C LYS A 5 -4.46 -27.38 2.49
N HIS A 6 -4.63 -27.27 3.80
CA HIS A 6 -4.42 -26.01 4.51
C HIS A 6 -2.98 -25.50 4.30
N GLY A 7 -2.83 -24.24 3.87
CA GLY A 7 -1.53 -23.60 3.65
C GLY A 7 -0.94 -23.80 2.24
N GLU A 8 -1.55 -24.64 1.40
CA GLU A 8 -1.13 -24.83 0.00
C GLU A 8 -1.97 -24.00 -0.99
N MET A 9 -2.76 -23.05 -0.49
CA MET A 9 -3.51 -22.12 -1.33
C MET A 9 -2.56 -21.18 -2.07
N ASP A 10 -2.76 -20.99 -3.38
CA ASP A 10 -2.05 -19.96 -4.13
C ASP A 10 -2.37 -18.55 -3.58
N THR A 11 -1.33 -17.84 -3.13
CA THR A 11 -1.39 -16.50 -2.54
C THR A 11 -0.90 -15.39 -3.48
N SER A 12 -0.62 -15.70 -4.75
CA SER A 12 -0.01 -14.76 -5.71
C SER A 12 -0.78 -13.44 -5.86
N VAL A 13 -2.11 -13.48 -5.80
CA VAL A 13 -2.97 -12.29 -5.89
C VAL A 13 -2.84 -11.42 -4.64
N GLN A 14 -2.81 -12.03 -3.46
CA GLN A 14 -2.71 -11.37 -2.16
C GLN A 14 -1.35 -10.69 -2.03
N GLU A 15 -0.27 -11.38 -2.41
CA GLU A 15 1.09 -10.83 -2.41
C GLU A 15 1.22 -9.63 -3.34
N LYS A 16 0.71 -9.74 -4.58
CA LYS A 16 0.70 -8.63 -5.53
C LYS A 16 -0.12 -7.44 -5.03
N THR A 17 -1.25 -7.71 -4.41
CA THR A 17 -2.12 -6.68 -3.84
C THR A 17 -1.42 -5.97 -2.68
N PHE A 18 -0.75 -6.71 -1.79
CA PHE A 18 0.00 -6.15 -0.68
C PHE A 18 1.16 -5.28 -1.16
N ALA A 19 1.93 -5.75 -2.15
CA ALA A 19 2.99 -4.94 -2.76
C ALA A 19 2.44 -3.64 -3.37
N GLY A 20 1.29 -3.72 -4.05
CA GLY A 20 0.57 -2.54 -4.56
C GLY A 20 0.14 -1.59 -3.44
N PHE A 21 -0.42 -2.13 -2.35
CA PHE A 21 -0.85 -1.36 -1.19
C PHE A 21 0.31 -0.61 -0.52
N ILE A 22 1.45 -1.26 -0.32
CA ILE A 22 2.64 -0.63 0.28
C ILE A 22 3.13 0.51 -0.61
N LYS A 23 3.25 0.26 -1.93
CA LYS A 23 3.66 1.31 -2.87
C LYS A 23 2.71 2.51 -2.78
N TRP A 24 1.41 2.30 -2.85
CA TRP A 24 0.43 3.37 -2.80
C TRP A 24 0.46 4.14 -1.48
N SER A 25 0.60 3.42 -0.36
CA SER A 25 0.75 4.01 0.98
C SER A 25 1.97 4.92 1.07
N THR A 26 3.12 4.52 0.49
CA THR A 26 4.32 5.37 0.44
C THR A 26 4.08 6.64 -0.36
N TRP A 27 3.40 6.56 -1.51
CA TRP A 27 3.08 7.74 -2.32
C TRP A 27 2.14 8.71 -1.59
N VAL A 28 1.12 8.20 -0.91
CA VAL A 28 0.20 9.02 -0.10
C VAL A 28 0.94 9.70 1.04
N ALA A 29 1.79 8.96 1.77
CA ALA A 29 2.57 9.53 2.86
C ALA A 29 3.49 10.66 2.36
N GLY A 30 4.18 10.44 1.23
CA GLY A 30 5.01 11.46 0.59
C GLY A 30 4.22 12.69 0.15
N ALA A 31 3.04 12.50 -0.46
CA ALA A 31 2.17 13.58 -0.88
C ALA A 31 1.62 14.39 0.32
N ALA A 32 1.27 13.72 1.42
CA ALA A 32 0.83 14.38 2.64
C ALA A 32 1.95 15.23 3.25
N ILE A 33 3.17 14.70 3.35
CA ILE A 33 4.34 15.46 3.82
C ILE A 33 4.60 16.67 2.92
N PHE A 34 4.57 16.48 1.60
CA PHE A 34 4.74 17.56 0.64
C PHE A 34 3.68 18.65 0.82
N ALA A 35 2.41 18.28 0.98
CA ALA A 35 1.33 19.22 1.23
C ALA A 35 1.51 19.99 2.55
N LEU A 36 1.94 19.33 3.62
CA LEU A 36 2.24 19.97 4.91
C LEU A 36 3.38 20.99 4.78
N ILE A 37 4.48 20.62 4.10
CA ILE A 37 5.60 21.53 3.86
C ILE A 37 5.16 22.71 2.99
N PHE A 38 4.40 22.46 1.92
CA PHE A 38 3.86 23.50 1.07
C PHE A 38 3.01 24.50 1.86
N MET A 39 2.07 24.02 2.68
CA MET A 39 1.27 24.89 3.54
C MET A 39 2.14 25.66 4.54
N ALA A 40 3.15 25.03 5.14
CA ALA A 40 4.03 25.71 6.08
C ALA A 40 4.86 26.84 5.43
N VAL A 41 5.22 26.70 4.16
CA VAL A 41 6.02 27.72 3.42
C VAL A 41 5.14 28.84 2.87
N PHE A 42 3.97 28.51 2.33
CA PHE A 42 3.12 29.47 1.60
C PHE A 42 1.96 30.04 2.42
N ASN A 43 1.59 29.39 3.52
CA ASN A 43 0.51 29.80 4.42
C ASN A 43 1.03 29.98 5.86
N SER A 44 2.27 30.50 5.98
CA SER A 44 2.87 30.95 7.24
C SER A 44 2.30 32.28 7.71
#